data_AF-X1J326-F1
#
_entry.id   AF-X1J326-F1
#
_cell.length_a   1.000
_cell.length_b   1.000
_cell.length_c   1.000
_cell.angle_alpha   90.00
_cell.angle_beta   90.00
_cell.angle_gamma   90.00
#
_symmetry.space_group_name_H-M   'P 1'
#
loop_
_entity.id
_entity.type
_entity.pdbx_description
1 polymer ?
#
loop_
_entity_poly.entity_id
_entity_poly.type
_entity_poly.pdbx_seq_one_letter_code
_entity_poly.pdbx_strand_id
1 'polypeptide(L)' 'MVLSANHISPATGKTITAEISKDGEDFAACNQSVAEVSDGVYKIDLIQAEMNADIITLKFTETDCDQRTVTILTS' A
#
# COMPACT_ATOMS: atom_id res chain seq x y z
N MET A 1 1.13 -4.32 -8.04
CA MET A 1 1.46 -5.55 -7.30
C MET A 1 1.55 -6.69 -8.29
N VAL A 2 2.39 -7.69 -8.00
CA VAL A 2 2.63 -8.85 -8.86
C VAL A 2 2.47 -10.13 -8.04
N LEU A 3 2.15 -11.24 -8.69
CA LEU A 3 1.98 -12.55 -8.05
C LEU A 3 3.32 -13.10 -7.58
N SER A 4 3.38 -13.59 -6.34
CA SER A 4 4.59 -14.21 -5.78
C SER A 4 4.97 -15.54 -6.43
N ALA A 5 4.04 -16.17 -7.15
CA ALA A 5 4.33 -17.41 -7.88
C ALA A 5 5.40 -17.22 -8.97
N ASN A 6 5.52 -16.01 -9.52
CA ASN A 6 6.47 -15.73 -10.60
C ASN A 6 7.12 -14.34 -10.56
N HIS A 7 6.73 -13.48 -9.62
CA HIS A 7 7.28 -12.13 -9.41
C HIS A 7 7.18 -11.18 -10.63
N ILE A 8 6.41 -11.54 -11.65
CA ILE A 8 6.30 -10.78 -12.91
C ILE A 8 4.85 -10.56 -13.37
N SER A 9 3.95 -11.51 -13.10
CA SER A 9 2.56 -11.40 -13.53
C SER A 9 1.82 -10.38 -12.67
N PRO A 10 1.06 -9.45 -13.27
CA PRO A 10 0.17 -8.57 -12.52
C PRO A 10 -0.76 -9.34 -11.60
N ALA A 11 -0.88 -8.89 -10.35
CA ALA A 11 -1.85 -9.42 -9.41
C ALA A 11 -3.16 -8.62 -9.53
N THR A 12 -4.01 -8.98 -10.49
CA THR A 12 -5.29 -8.29 -10.76
C THR A 12 -6.42 -8.77 -9.87
N GLY A 13 -7.38 -7.90 -9.54
CA GLY A 13 -8.61 -8.22 -8.83
C GLY A 13 -8.43 -8.62 -7.36
N LYS A 14 -7.32 -8.23 -6.73
CA LYS A 14 -7.00 -8.59 -5.34
C LYS A 14 -7.54 -7.56 -4.34
N THR A 15 -7.92 -8.03 -3.16
CA THR A 15 -8.29 -7.18 -2.03
C THR A 15 -7.05 -6.89 -1.19
N ILE A 16 -6.40 -5.77 -1.47
CA ILE A 16 -5.13 -5.40 -0.84
C ILE A 16 -5.36 -4.81 0.56
N THR A 17 -4.58 -5.28 1.53
CA THR A 17 -4.49 -4.66 2.85
C THR A 17 -3.43 -3.56 2.82
N ALA A 18 -3.79 -2.36 3.27
CA ALA A 18 -2.88 -1.23 3.42
C ALA A 18 -2.66 -0.93 4.91
N GLU A 19 -1.39 -0.81 5.27
CA GLU A 19 -0.94 -0.35 6.58
C GLU A 19 -0.05 0.88 6.40
N ILE A 20 -0.07 1.78 7.36
CA ILE A 20 0.69 3.03 7.38
C ILE A 20 1.54 3.13 8.64
N SER A 21 2.77 3.58 8.48
CA SER A 21 3.68 4.03 9.53
C SER A 21 3.96 5.51 9.30
N LYS A 22 3.90 6.30 10.39
CA LYS A 22 4.14 7.74 10.38
C LYS A 22 5.35 8.05 11.26
N ASP A 23 6.34 8.75 10.71
CA ASP A 23 7.57 9.14 11.39
C ASP A 23 8.30 7.98 12.10
N GLY A 24 8.19 6.77 11.56
CA GLY A 24 8.82 5.57 12.10
C GLY A 24 8.06 4.87 13.22
N GLU A 25 6.81 5.26 13.49
CA GLU A 25 5.90 4.52 14.39
C GLU A 25 5.51 3.14 13.83
N ASP A 26 4.89 2.31 14.67
CA ASP A 26 4.38 1.00 14.26
C ASP A 26 3.35 1.10 13.12
N PHE A 27 3.31 0.07 12.28
CA PHE A 27 2.31 -0.02 11.21
C PHE A 27 0.91 -0.21 11.79
N ALA A 28 0.00 0.69 11.41
CA ALA A 28 -1.42 0.61 11.71
C ALA A 28 -2.22 0.44 10.42
N ALA A 29 -3.41 -0.18 10.49
CA ALA A 29 -4.27 -0.32 9.33
C ALA A 29 -4.71 1.05 8.80
N CYS A 30 -4.69 1.23 7.47
CA CYS A 30 -5.32 2.39 6.85
C CYS A 30 -6.84 2.27 6.97
N ASN A 31 -7.52 3.38 7.29
CA ASN A 31 -8.98 3.44 7.27
C ASN A 31 -9.55 3.46 5.85
N GLN A 32 -8.72 3.79 4.85
CA GLN A 32 -9.12 3.97 3.46
C GLN A 32 -8.97 2.67 2.68
N SER A 33 -9.90 2.40 1.76
CA SER A 33 -9.86 1.21 0.93
C SER A 33 -8.90 1.36 -0.25
N VAL A 34 -8.17 0.29 -0.54
CA VAL A 34 -7.36 0.17 -1.74
C VAL A 34 -8.25 -0.27 -2.90
N ALA A 35 -8.11 0.38 -4.06
CA ALA A 35 -8.83 0.03 -5.28
C ALA A 35 -7.87 -0.23 -6.44
N GLU A 36 -8.15 -1.25 -7.25
CA GLU A 36 -7.40 -1.48 -8.48
C GLU A 36 -7.74 -0.41 -9.53
N VAL A 37 -6.71 0.06 -10.23
CA VAL A 37 -6.82 0.96 -11.38
C VAL A 37 -6.80 0.16 -12.68
N SER A 38 -5.76 -0.65 -12.89
CA SER A 38 -5.59 -1.57 -14.02
C SER A 38 -4.35 -2.44 -13.80
N ASP A 39 -4.33 -3.67 -14.32
CA ASP A 39 -3.14 -4.52 -14.42
C ASP A 39 -2.32 -4.62 -13.12
N GLY A 40 -3.02 -4.87 -12.00
CA GLY A 40 -2.39 -4.97 -10.68
C GLY A 40 -1.82 -3.65 -10.18
N VAL A 41 -2.07 -2.51 -10.82
CA VAL A 41 -1.80 -1.19 -10.28
C VAL A 41 -2.95 -0.82 -9.37
N TYR A 42 -2.61 -0.45 -8.13
CA TYR A 42 -3.57 -0.11 -7.10
C TYR A 42 -3.39 1.34 -6.66
N LYS A 43 -4.48 1.97 -6.23
CA LYS A 43 -4.50 3.28 -5.62
C LYS A 43 -5.16 3.24 -4.25
N ILE A 44 -4.79 4.19 -3.40
CA ILE A 44 -5.44 4.47 -2.14
C ILE A 44 -5.57 5.99 -2.01
N ASP A 45 -6.76 6.46 -1.66
CA ASP A 45 -7.05 7.88 -1.52
C ASP A 45 -6.85 8.27 -0.03
N LEU A 46 -5.66 8.79 0.30
CA LEU A 46 -5.28 9.18 1.67
C LEU A 46 -5.94 10.49 2.10
N ILE A 47 -6.27 10.61 3.38
CA ILE A 47 -6.80 11.85 3.95
C ILE A 47 -5.74 12.58 4.77
N GLN A 48 -6.08 13.78 5.26
CA GLN A 48 -5.18 14.61 6.04
C GLN A 48 -4.62 13.90 7.28
N ALA A 49 -5.38 12.99 7.91
CA ALA A 49 -4.95 12.26 9.10
C ALA A 49 -3.77 11.29 8.84
N GLU A 50 -3.69 10.70 7.64
CA GLU A 50 -2.57 9.87 7.22
C GLU A 50 -1.38 10.72 6.72
N MET A 51 -1.68 11.87 6.13
CA MET A 51 -0.69 12.75 5.51
C MET A 51 -0.01 13.74 6.47
N ASN A 52 -0.45 13.81 7.72
CA ASN A 52 0.08 14.72 8.74
C ASN A 52 1.28 14.10 9.49
N ALA A 53 2.37 13.86 8.75
CA ALA A 53 3.66 13.36 9.21
C ALA A 53 4.74 13.72 8.18
N ASP A 54 6.02 13.73 8.57
CA ASP A 54 7.13 14.08 7.68
C ASP A 54 7.53 12.89 6.79
N ILE A 55 7.57 11.69 7.39
CA ILE A 55 7.89 10.44 6.69
C ILE A 55 6.68 9.51 6.81
N ILE A 56 6.07 9.20 5.66
CA ILE A 56 4.92 8.31 5.57
C ILE A 56 5.34 7.05 4.84
N THR A 57 5.29 5.90 5.50
CA THR A 57 5.56 4.60 4.87
C THR A 57 4.29 3.78 4.79
N LEU A 58 3.88 3.43 3.57
CA LEU A 58 2.77 2.56 3.28
C LEU A 58 3.27 1.15 2.97
N LYS A 59 2.61 0.15 3.53
CA LYS A 59 2.87 -1.26 3.29
C LYS A 59 1.59 -1.90 2.78
N PHE A 60 1.69 -2.52 1.61
CA PHE A 60 0.59 -3.19 0.92
C PHE A 60 0.84 -4.69 0.89
N THR A 61 -0.11 -5.47 1.42
CA THR A 61 -0.03 -6.93 1.52
C THR A 61 -1.29 -7.60 0.98
N GLU A 62 -1.12 -8.75 0.35
CA GLU A 62 -2.19 -9.68 0.00
C GLU A 62 -1.58 -11.07 -0.19
N THR A 63 -2.34 -12.13 0.07
CA THR A 63 -1.86 -13.52 -0.09
C THR A 63 -1.52 -13.79 -1.56
N ASP A 64 -0.48 -14.58 -1.81
CA ASP A 64 0.01 -14.88 -3.17
C ASP A 64 0.57 -13.69 -3.95
N CYS A 65 0.73 -12.53 -3.30
CA CYS A 65 1.28 -11.33 -3.89
C CYS A 65 2.56 -10.87 -3.21
N ASP A 66 3.48 -10.31 -4.00
CA ASP A 66 4.68 -9.69 -3.44
C ASP A 66 4.28 -8.43 -2.69
N GLN A 67 4.66 -8.35 -1.42
CA GLN A 67 4.50 -7.15 -0.61
C GLN A 67 5.15 -5.95 -1.33
N ARG A 68 4.46 -4.81 -1.28
CA ARG A 68 4.98 -3.54 -1.78
C ARG A 68 5.00 -2.52 -0.66
N THR A 69 6.12 -1.80 -0.57
CA THR A 69 6.31 -0.72 0.40
C THR A 69 6.63 0.56 -0.36
N VAL A 70 5.98 1.65 0.01
CA VAL A 70 6.16 2.97 -0.61
C VAL A 70 6.36 3.98 0.50
N THR A 71 7.42 4.79 0.42
CA THR A 71 7.71 5.86 1.38
C THR A 71 7.60 7.22 0.70
N ILE A 72 6.91 8.15 1.36
CA ILE A 72 6.68 9.52 0.93
C ILE A 72 7.30 10.45 1.97
N LEU A 73 8.10 11.40 1.52
CA LEU A 73 8.61 12.52 2.32
C LEU A 73 7.78 13.76 1.97
N THR A 74 7.24 14.44 2.98
CA THR A 74 6.31 15.58 2.80
C THR A 74 6.93 16.94 3.18
N SER A 75 8.17 16.94 3.67
CA SER A 75 8.91 18.13 4.15
C SER A 75 9.76 18.84 3.10
#